data_AF-A0A8S2YHH7-F1
#
_entry.id   AF-A0A8S2YHH7-F1
#
_cell.length_a   1.000
_cell.length_b   1.000
_cell.length_c   1.000
_cell.angle_alpha   90.00
_cell.angle_beta   90.00
_cell.angle_gamma   90.00
#
_symmetry.space_group_name_H-M   'P 1'
#
loop_
_entity.id
_entity.type
_entity.pdbx_description
1 polymer ?
#
loop_
_entity_poly.entity_id
_entity_poly.type
_entity_poly.pdbx_seq_one_letter_code
_entity_poly.pdbx_strand_id
1 'polypeptide(L)'
;MKESEEKSSALQIEDFIIIWLDATINNDHHVLFKRQFSLDISSNCIHTFVDQYECVEYIRRNENEHIFLVVSGSLGENIVPLVHNLSQICKIYIFCADKARHALWSKAFIKVHGVFINESSLMTYLKSDIKIYANATVPISIGY
;
A
#
# COMPACT_ATOMS: atom_id res chain seq x y z
N MET A 1 12.84 39.65 -6.54
CA MET A 1 13.26 39.11 -5.21
C MET A 1 11.99 38.60 -4.57
N LYS A 2 11.60 37.37 -4.90
CA LYS A 2 11.91 36.10 -4.22
C LYS A 2 11.17 35.99 -2.88
N GLU A 3 10.53 34.83 -2.70
CA GLU A 3 9.76 34.37 -1.55
C GLU A 3 8.37 34.99 -1.36
N SER A 4 7.36 34.28 -1.85
CA SER A 4 6.56 33.40 -0.97
C SER A 4 5.66 32.53 -1.85
N GLU A 5 6.18 31.39 -2.31
CA GLU A 5 5.31 30.26 -2.63
C GLU A 5 4.71 29.80 -1.30
N GLU A 6 3.55 30.36 -1.01
CA GLU A 6 2.59 29.83 -0.05
C GLU A 6 2.24 28.42 -0.54
N LYS A 7 3.02 27.42 -0.11
CA LYS A 7 2.65 26.00 -0.25
C LYS A 7 1.41 25.80 0.60
N SER A 8 0.28 26.08 -0.03
CA SER A 8 -1.06 25.95 0.51
C SER A 8 -1.19 24.54 1.07
N SER A 9 -1.27 24.49 2.40
CA SER A 9 -1.46 23.31 3.21
C SER A 9 -2.87 22.77 2.96
N ALA A 10 -3.01 22.02 1.90
CA ALA A 10 -4.08 21.05 1.78
C ALA A 10 -3.41 19.71 1.54
N LEU A 11 -3.31 18.90 2.59
CA LEU A 11 -3.14 17.46 2.43
C LEU A 11 -4.45 16.97 1.78
N GLN A 12 -4.51 17.15 0.46
CA GLN A 12 -5.55 16.61 -0.38
C GLN A 12 -5.43 15.08 -0.28
N ILE A 13 -6.51 14.38 -0.55
CA ILE A 13 -6.70 12.92 -0.42
C ILE A 13 -5.82 12.11 -1.42
N GLU A 14 -4.68 12.66 -1.85
CA GLU A 14 -3.91 12.28 -3.02
C GLU A 14 -2.48 11.78 -2.73
N ASP A 15 -2.02 11.73 -1.48
CA ASP A 15 -0.62 11.38 -1.15
C ASP A 15 -0.42 9.93 -0.70
N PHE A 16 -1.27 9.00 -1.15
CA PHE A 16 -1.06 7.58 -0.89
C PHE A 16 -1.25 6.71 -2.12
N ILE A 17 -0.39 5.70 -2.23
CA ILE A 17 -0.37 4.73 -3.31
C ILE A 17 -0.63 3.34 -2.74
N ILE A 18 -1.46 2.58 -3.44
CA ILE A 18 -1.66 1.16 -3.19
C ILE A 18 -0.93 0.39 -4.28
N ILE A 19 0.01 -0.46 -3.88
CA ILE A 19 0.77 -1.31 -4.78
C ILE A 19 0.36 -2.76 -4.56
N TRP A 20 -0.13 -3.46 -5.58
CA TRP A 20 -0.25 -4.91 -5.57
C TRP A 20 0.86 -5.53 -6.41
N LEU A 21 1.73 -6.32 -5.80
CA LEU A 21 2.69 -7.16 -6.50
C LEU A 21 2.36 -8.65 -6.37
N ASP A 22 2.10 -9.29 -7.50
CA ASP A 22 1.84 -10.72 -7.57
C ASP A 22 2.21 -11.24 -8.96
N ALA A 23 3.01 -12.31 -9.02
CA ALA A 23 3.45 -12.89 -10.30
C ALA A 23 2.36 -13.74 -10.99
N THR A 24 1.31 -14.12 -10.24
CA THR A 24 0.23 -15.02 -10.65
C THR A 24 -1.11 -14.32 -10.80
N ILE A 25 -1.16 -13.02 -10.50
CA ILE A 25 -2.37 -12.22 -10.65
C ILE A 25 -2.81 -12.23 -12.11
N ASN A 26 -3.95 -12.85 -12.36
CA ASN A 26 -4.54 -12.84 -13.69
C ASN A 26 -5.26 -11.51 -13.93
N ASN A 27 -5.52 -11.18 -15.19
CA ASN A 27 -6.17 -9.93 -15.58
C ASN A 27 -7.53 -9.72 -14.87
N ASP A 28 -8.24 -10.80 -14.54
CA ASP A 28 -9.51 -10.77 -13.81
C ASP A 28 -9.34 -10.26 -12.37
N HIS A 29 -8.32 -10.72 -11.66
CA HIS A 29 -8.01 -10.26 -10.30
C HIS A 29 -7.58 -8.80 -10.28
N HIS A 30 -6.82 -8.33 -11.29
CA HIS A 30 -6.51 -6.91 -11.44
C HIS A 30 -7.76 -6.05 -11.57
N VAL A 31 -8.71 -6.48 -12.40
CA VAL A 31 -9.95 -5.73 -12.66
C VAL A 31 -10.84 -5.74 -11.41
N LEU A 32 -10.98 -6.89 -10.75
CA LEU A 32 -11.76 -7.00 -9.51
C LEU A 32 -11.17 -6.15 -8.38
N PHE A 33 -9.85 -6.20 -8.19
CA PHE A 33 -9.17 -5.38 -7.20
C PHE A 33 -9.34 -3.89 -7.47
N LYS A 34 -9.05 -3.45 -8.70
CA LYS A 34 -9.21 -2.05 -9.09
C LYS A 34 -10.66 -1.60 -8.95
N ARG A 35 -11.62 -2.43 -9.37
CA ARG A 35 -13.06 -2.14 -9.23
C ARG A 35 -13.48 -2.04 -7.76
N GLN A 36 -12.96 -2.91 -6.92
CA GLN A 36 -13.32 -2.91 -5.51
C GLN A 36 -12.79 -1.67 -4.80
N PHE A 37 -11.65 -1.13 -5.24
CA PHE A 37 -11.09 0.11 -4.73
C PHE A 37 -11.59 1.38 -5.43
N SER A 38 -11.97 1.33 -6.70
CA SER A 38 -12.38 2.50 -7.50
C SER A 38 -13.62 3.22 -6.94
N LEU A 39 -14.36 2.57 -6.02
CA LEU A 39 -15.51 3.16 -5.33
C LEU A 39 -15.13 4.07 -4.16
N ASP A 40 -13.96 3.85 -3.55
CA ASP A 40 -13.49 4.60 -2.37
C ASP A 40 -12.22 5.42 -2.68
N ILE A 41 -11.47 5.06 -3.73
CA ILE A 41 -10.11 5.56 -4.02
C ILE A 41 -9.95 5.73 -5.53
N SER A 42 -9.29 6.82 -5.94
CA SER A 42 -8.97 7.07 -7.34
C SER A 42 -8.18 5.91 -7.94
N SER A 43 -8.59 5.43 -9.12
CA SER A 43 -7.89 4.34 -9.83
C SER A 43 -6.43 4.69 -10.16
N ASN A 44 -6.09 5.98 -10.16
CA ASN A 44 -4.74 6.48 -10.37
C ASN A 44 -3.79 6.23 -9.18
N CYS A 45 -4.31 5.96 -7.99
CA CYS A 45 -3.52 5.64 -6.80
C CYS A 45 -3.22 4.13 -6.70
N ILE A 46 -3.76 3.31 -7.61
CA ILE A 46 -3.70 1.85 -7.55
C ILE A 46 -2.78 1.33 -8.64
N HIS A 47 -1.59 0.91 -8.23
CA HIS A 47 -0.60 0.33 -9.10
C HIS A 47 -0.51 -1.17 -8.87
N THR A 48 -0.31 -1.89 -9.96
CA THR A 48 -0.25 -3.34 -9.92
C THR A 48 0.95 -3.78 -10.74
N PHE A 49 1.80 -4.60 -10.15
CA PHE A 49 3.04 -5.09 -10.75
C PHE A 49 3.03 -6.61 -10.77
N VAL A 50 3.64 -7.17 -11.79
CA VAL A 50 3.92 -8.61 -11.92
C VAL A 50 5.41 -8.87 -11.65
N ASP A 51 6.26 -7.93 -12.06
CA ASP A 51 7.70 -7.99 -11.86
C ASP A 51 8.14 -7.32 -10.54
N GLN A 52 8.97 -8.04 -9.80
CA GLN A 52 9.48 -7.60 -8.49
C GLN A 52 10.45 -6.42 -8.59
N TYR A 53 11.26 -6.35 -9.66
CA TYR A 53 12.25 -5.29 -9.84
C TYR A 53 11.57 -3.98 -10.19
N GLU A 54 10.59 -4.01 -11.09
CA GLU A 54 9.79 -2.83 -11.44
C GLU A 54 9.07 -2.26 -10.21
N CYS A 55 8.49 -3.13 -9.37
CA CYS A 55 7.83 -2.73 -8.14
C CYS A 55 8.79 -2.01 -7.17
N VAL A 56 9.98 -2.59 -6.93
CA VAL A 56 10.98 -1.99 -6.03
C VAL A 56 11.51 -0.66 -6.57
N GLU A 57 11.80 -0.59 -7.87
CA GLU A 57 12.25 0.65 -8.51
C GLU A 57 11.18 1.75 -8.42
N TYR A 58 9.92 1.39 -8.62
CA TYR A 58 8.81 2.33 -8.46
C TYR A 58 8.70 2.85 -7.03
N ILE A 59 8.76 1.96 -6.02
CA ILE A 59 8.75 2.35 -4.61
C ILE A 59 9.91 3.30 -4.31
N ARG A 60 11.12 3.02 -4.82
CA ARG A 60 12.31 3.85 -4.58
C ARG A 60 12.22 5.23 -5.22
N ARG A 61 11.60 5.35 -6.40
CA ARG A 61 11.42 6.65 -7.08
C ARG A 61 10.41 7.55 -6.38
N ASN A 62 9.43 6.96 -5.71
CA ASN A 62 8.36 7.68 -5.03
C ASN A 62 8.62 7.78 -3.52
N GLU A 63 9.72 8.43 -3.15
CA GLU A 63 10.16 8.56 -1.74
C GLU A 63 9.27 9.46 -0.88
N ASN A 64 8.48 10.34 -1.51
CA ASN A 64 7.60 11.29 -0.84
C ASN A 64 6.17 10.77 -0.64
N GLU A 65 5.80 9.64 -1.23
CA GLU A 65 4.43 9.13 -1.21
C GLU A 65 4.21 8.08 -0.10
N HIS A 66 2.97 7.93 0.34
CA HIS A 66 2.62 6.91 1.34
C HIS A 66 2.16 5.61 0.68
N ILE A 67 3.01 4.60 0.73
CA ILE A 67 2.80 3.35 0.00
C ILE A 67 2.25 2.26 0.91
N PHE A 68 1.10 1.73 0.52
CA PHE A 68 0.52 0.50 1.04
C PHE A 68 0.84 -0.64 0.07
N LEU A 69 1.68 -1.58 0.52
CA LEU A 69 2.18 -2.65 -0.32
C LEU A 69 1.44 -3.96 -0.03
N VAL A 70 0.82 -4.53 -1.05
CA VAL A 70 0.24 -5.87 -1.06
C VAL A 70 1.17 -6.77 -1.88
N VAL A 71 1.67 -7.85 -1.29
CA VAL A 71 2.59 -8.79 -1.95
C VAL A 71 2.08 -10.21 -1.83
N SER A 72 2.28 -11.02 -2.87
CA SER A 72 2.06 -12.46 -2.76
C SER A 72 3.06 -13.09 -1.78
N GLY A 73 2.68 -14.17 -1.08
CA GLY A 73 3.57 -14.85 -0.13
C GLY A 73 4.95 -15.21 -0.71
N SER A 74 4.96 -15.71 -1.95
CA SER A 74 6.19 -16.12 -2.65
C SER A 74 7.12 -14.96 -3.01
N LEU A 75 6.58 -13.79 -3.37
CA LEU A 75 7.38 -12.60 -3.68
C LEU A 75 7.71 -11.77 -2.45
N GLY A 76 6.86 -11.82 -1.43
CA GLY A 76 7.00 -11.07 -0.20
C GLY A 76 8.30 -11.39 0.55
N GLU A 77 8.72 -12.65 0.58
CA GLU A 77 9.94 -13.06 1.29
C GLU A 77 11.20 -12.37 0.72
N ASN A 78 11.21 -12.08 -0.58
CA ASN A 78 12.32 -11.39 -1.24
C ASN A 78 12.21 -9.87 -1.16
N ILE A 79 11.00 -9.31 -1.29
CA ILE A 79 10.82 -7.86 -1.37
C ILE A 79 10.73 -7.19 -0.01
N VAL A 80 10.05 -7.79 0.96
CA VAL A 80 9.85 -7.17 2.27
C VAL A 80 11.17 -6.79 2.93
N PRO A 81 12.23 -7.63 2.94
CA PRO A 81 13.54 -7.23 3.44
C PRO A 81 14.16 -6.03 2.72
N LEU A 82 13.85 -5.81 1.43
CA LEU A 82 14.39 -4.70 0.64
C LEU A 82 13.68 -3.38 0.88
N VAL A 83 12.37 -3.42 1.17
CA VAL A 83 11.52 -2.21 1.23
C VAL A 83 11.05 -1.85 2.63
N HIS A 84 11.08 -2.77 3.61
CA HIS A 84 10.56 -2.50 4.97
C HIS A 84 11.25 -1.31 5.66
N ASN A 85 12.52 -1.07 5.38
CA ASN A 85 13.27 0.05 5.97
C ASN A 85 12.95 1.41 5.33
N LEU A 86 12.27 1.43 4.18
CA LEU A 86 11.92 2.66 3.49
C LEU A 86 10.81 3.40 4.24
N SER A 87 10.97 4.71 4.44
CA SER A 87 9.99 5.55 5.14
C SER A 87 8.67 5.67 4.38
N GLN A 88 8.70 5.60 3.04
CA GLN A 88 7.50 5.64 2.21
C GLN A 88 6.58 4.42 2.43
N ILE A 89 7.11 3.28 2.89
CA ILE A 89 6.27 2.11 3.17
C ILE A 89 5.56 2.29 4.51
N CYS A 90 4.25 2.51 4.43
CA CYS A 90 3.38 2.62 5.59
C CYS A 90 3.05 1.25 6.17
N LYS A 91 2.48 0.37 5.35
CA LYS A 91 2.07 -0.98 5.75
C LYS A 91 2.27 -1.97 4.62
N ILE A 92 2.64 -3.19 5.00
CA ILE A 92 2.81 -4.32 4.10
C ILE A 92 1.78 -5.39 4.44
N TYR A 93 1.10 -5.90 3.42
CA TYR A 93 0.13 -6.97 3.51
C TYR A 93 0.60 -8.13 2.64
N ILE A 94 0.59 -9.33 3.21
CA ILE A 94 0.99 -10.53 2.48
C ILE A 94 -0.27 -11.31 2.12
N PHE A 95 -0.52 -11.50 0.84
CA PHE A 95 -1.60 -12.33 0.33
C PHE A 95 -1.07 -13.72 -0.03
N CYS A 96 -1.50 -14.75 0.70
CA CYS A 96 -1.05 -16.12 0.45
C CYS A 96 -2.05 -17.14 0.97
N ALA A 97 -2.32 -18.18 0.15
CA ALA A 97 -3.10 -19.34 0.58
C ALA A 97 -2.39 -20.15 1.69
N ASP A 98 -1.05 -20.16 1.69
CA ASP A 98 -0.24 -20.88 2.67
C ASP A 98 0.29 -19.93 3.76
N LYS A 99 -0.56 -19.69 4.74
CA LYS A 99 -0.28 -18.80 5.89
C LYS A 99 0.82 -19.35 6.80
N ALA A 100 0.91 -20.67 6.95
CA ALA A 100 1.80 -21.29 7.94
C ALA A 100 3.28 -21.06 7.60
N ARG A 101 3.62 -21.13 6.31
CA ARG A 101 4.99 -20.94 5.82
C ARG A 101 5.48 -19.49 5.93
N HIS A 102 4.60 -18.53 5.66
CA HIS A 102 4.99 -17.11 5.56
C HIS A 102 4.77 -16.32 6.85
N ALA A 103 3.94 -16.83 7.78
CA ALA A 103 3.70 -16.17 9.07
C ALA A 103 4.92 -16.14 9.99
N LEU A 104 5.90 -17.02 9.80
CA LEU A 104 7.11 -17.08 10.62
C LEU A 104 8.05 -15.91 10.33
N TRP A 105 8.38 -15.69 9.06
CA TRP A 105 9.25 -14.58 8.68
C TRP A 105 8.52 -13.23 8.73
N SER A 106 7.22 -13.19 8.42
CA SER A 106 6.45 -11.95 8.43
C SER A 106 6.43 -11.28 9.81
N LYS A 107 6.46 -12.09 10.88
CA LYS A 107 6.51 -11.60 12.27
C LYS A 107 7.82 -10.88 12.62
N ALA A 108 8.88 -11.09 11.85
CA ALA A 108 10.14 -10.38 12.05
C ALA A 108 10.06 -8.91 11.62
N PHE A 109 9.05 -8.51 10.85
CA PHE A 109 8.92 -7.18 10.28
C PHE A 109 7.73 -6.43 10.88
N ILE A 110 8.01 -5.37 11.66
CA ILE A 110 6.97 -4.58 12.38
C ILE A 110 5.97 -3.93 11.42
N LYS A 111 6.40 -3.57 10.20
CA LYS A 111 5.54 -2.94 9.19
C LYS A 111 4.62 -3.92 8.45
N VAL A 112 4.81 -5.22 8.65
CA VAL A 112 3.93 -6.23 8.08
C VAL A 112 2.70 -6.35 8.96
N HIS A 113 1.57 -5.93 8.42
CA HIS A 113 0.29 -5.98 9.13
C HIS A 113 -0.18 -7.42 9.34
N GLY A 114 0.06 -8.30 8.35
CA GLY A 114 -0.22 -9.73 8.48
C GLY A 114 -0.27 -10.49 7.17
N VAL A 115 -0.53 -11.79 7.30
CA VAL A 115 -0.74 -12.73 6.19
C VAL A 115 -2.22 -13.04 6.06
N PHE A 116 -2.77 -12.79 4.88
CA PHE A 116 -4.18 -12.91 4.51
C PHE A 116 -4.35 -14.00 3.46
N ILE A 117 -5.32 -14.88 3.70
CA ILE A 117 -5.70 -15.96 2.76
C ILE A 117 -6.86 -15.52 1.88
N ASN A 118 -7.80 -14.75 2.45
CA ASN A 118 -8.99 -14.27 1.77
C ASN A 118 -8.79 -12.85 1.25
N GLU A 119 -9.02 -12.66 -0.05
CA GLU A 119 -8.98 -11.34 -0.69
C GLU A 119 -9.95 -10.38 -0.01
N SER A 120 -11.18 -10.82 0.27
CA SER A 120 -12.18 -9.98 0.93
C SER A 120 -11.72 -9.47 2.30
N SER A 121 -11.04 -10.30 3.09
CA SER A 121 -10.51 -9.88 4.39
C SER A 121 -9.38 -8.86 4.21
N LEU A 122 -8.40 -9.16 3.35
CA LEU A 122 -7.32 -8.24 2.99
C LEU A 122 -7.88 -6.88 2.60
N MET A 123 -8.88 -6.89 1.72
CA MET A 123 -9.58 -5.72 1.20
C MET A 123 -10.25 -4.90 2.31
N THR A 124 -10.96 -5.54 3.23
CA THR A 124 -11.57 -4.86 4.37
C THR A 124 -10.53 -4.18 5.25
N TYR A 125 -9.45 -4.88 5.61
CA TYR A 125 -8.40 -4.31 6.46
C TYR A 125 -7.67 -3.17 5.76
N LEU A 126 -7.26 -3.37 4.50
CA LEU A 126 -6.57 -2.36 3.70
C LEU A 126 -7.42 -1.09 3.55
N LYS A 127 -8.71 -1.23 3.20
CA LYS A 127 -9.63 -0.07 3.12
C LYS A 127 -9.80 0.64 4.45
N SER A 128 -9.96 -0.10 5.55
CA SER A 128 -10.09 0.50 6.88
C SER A 128 -8.82 1.27 7.25
N ASP A 129 -7.65 0.69 6.99
CA ASP A 129 -6.36 1.33 7.27
C ASP A 129 -6.15 2.61 6.44
N ILE A 130 -6.54 2.58 5.16
CA ILE A 130 -6.50 3.77 4.31
C ILE A 130 -7.48 4.84 4.81
N LYS A 131 -8.70 4.46 5.19
CA LYS A 131 -9.68 5.42 5.76
C LYS A 131 -9.18 6.05 7.05
N ILE A 132 -8.56 5.26 7.93
CA ILE A 132 -7.94 5.76 9.15
C ILE A 132 -6.79 6.72 8.80
N TYR A 133 -5.96 6.37 7.83
CA TYR A 133 -4.85 7.21 7.39
C TYR A 133 -5.32 8.54 6.80
N ALA A 134 -6.30 8.50 5.89
CA ALA A 134 -6.91 9.69 5.30
C ALA A 134 -7.56 10.58 6.38
N ASN A 135 -8.26 9.98 7.35
CA ASN A 135 -8.89 10.71 8.45
C ASN A 135 -7.91 11.27 9.48
N ALA A 136 -6.77 10.62 9.71
CA ALA A 136 -5.73 11.09 10.64
C ALA A 136 -4.91 12.25 10.05
N THR A 137 -4.90 12.38 8.73
CA THR A 137 -4.11 13.38 8.00
C THR A 137 -4.88 14.69 7.79
N VAL A 138 -6.21 14.68 7.94
CA VAL A 138 -6.99 15.92 8.07
C VAL A 138 -6.88 16.43 9.52
N PRO A 139 -6.23 17.57 9.79
CA PRO A 139 -6.36 18.20 11.08
C PRO A 139 -7.84 18.54 11.23
N ILE A 140 -8.47 17.97 12.25
CA ILE A 140 -9.78 18.39 12.70
C ILE A 140 -9.59 19.85 13.12
N SER A 141 -9.87 20.80 12.21
CA SER A 141 -10.02 22.20 12.55
C SER A 141 -11.25 22.30 13.45
N ILE A 142 -11.04 22.08 14.74
CA ILE A 142 -11.99 22.44 15.77
C ILE A 142 -11.89 23.97 15.85
N GLY A 143 -12.68 24.63 15.00
CA GLY A 143 -12.92 26.07 15.11
C GLY A 143 -13.61 26.35 16.44
N TYR A 144 -12.90 27.04 17.33
CA TYR A 144 -13.47 27.75 18.47
C TYR A 144 -13.45 29.25 18.19
#